data_AF-A6P0Y3-F1
#
_entry.id   AF-A6P0Y3-F1
#
_cell.length_a   1.000
_cell.length_b   1.000
_cell.length_c   1.000
_cell.angle_alpha   90.00
_cell.angle_beta   90.00
_cell.angle_gamma   90.00
#
_symmetry.space_group_name_H-M   'P 1'
#
loop_
_entity.id
_entity.type
_entity.pdbx_description
1 polymer ?
#
loop_
_entity_poly.entity_id
_entity_poly.type
_entity_poly.pdbx_seq_one_letter_code
_entity_poly.pdbx_strand_id
1 'polypeptide(L)'
;MFEERLYQLRRERGISQEELANIIGVSRQAVQKWESGASQPNIDNLVAISEYFGVTLDYLLKGDEPGWEESDIPFEDTSQVICAPYRTHYEYKSSTTLFGLPLVHINVGRFGLYRARGIIAVGNVATGLVSIGLISAGLLSFGCLSLGLLAMGAAALGLAALGGIALGAGIAAGGLAVGWLAIGGLAKGVYAAGGLAFAEKVAAGGAAFGHIAIGDTVEGAVTFSNHAGAEISSSAVRSAILQAFPTIPRWLLTLFSSF
;
A
#
# COMPACT_ATOMS: atom_id res chain seq x y z
N MET A 1 2.51 37.13 -30.24
CA MET A 1 3.16 37.35 -28.92
C MET A 1 2.65 36.45 -27.77
N PHE A 2 1.75 35.48 -27.89
CA PHE A 2 1.65 34.29 -27.00
C PHE A 2 1.06 33.16 -27.83
N GLU A 3 0.00 33.51 -28.55
CA GLU A 3 -0.70 32.73 -29.57
C GLU A 3 0.26 32.07 -30.58
N GLU A 4 1.25 32.81 -31.07
CA GLU A 4 2.27 32.31 -32.01
C GLU A 4 3.19 31.27 -31.36
N ARG A 5 3.56 31.45 -30.09
CA ARG A 5 4.44 30.53 -29.35
C ARG A 5 3.72 29.25 -28.97
N LEU A 6 2.48 29.38 -28.51
CA LEU A 6 1.62 28.22 -28.26
C LEU A 6 1.46 27.39 -29.53
N TYR A 7 1.22 28.05 -30.67
CA TYR A 7 1.16 27.40 -31.98
C TYR A 7 2.49 26.71 -32.34
N GLN A 8 3.62 27.38 -32.18
CA GLN A 8 4.96 26.82 -32.46
C GLN A 8 5.24 25.58 -31.60
N LEU A 9 5.11 25.69 -30.28
CA LEU A 9 5.31 24.58 -29.33
C LEU A 9 4.42 23.38 -29.66
N ARG A 10 3.15 23.63 -30.01
CA ARG A 10 2.22 22.57 -30.43
C ARG A 10 2.70 21.87 -31.70
N ARG A 11 3.20 22.64 -32.68
CA ARG A 11 3.71 22.11 -33.96
C ARG A 11 5.02 21.36 -33.81
N GLU A 12 5.93 21.82 -32.95
CA GLU A 12 7.19 21.13 -32.62
C GLU A 12 6.94 19.78 -31.97
N ARG A 13 5.91 19.69 -31.12
CA ARG A 13 5.46 18.42 -30.53
C ARG A 13 4.62 17.57 -31.49
N GLY A 14 4.29 18.06 -32.68
CA GLY A 14 3.56 17.32 -33.71
C GLY A 14 2.09 17.03 -33.40
N ILE A 15 1.50 17.70 -32.42
CA ILE A 15 0.13 17.42 -31.95
C ILE A 15 -0.92 18.37 -32.56
N SER A 16 -2.16 17.89 -32.66
CA SER A 16 -3.33 18.66 -33.12
C SER A 16 -3.89 19.58 -32.02
N GLN A 17 -4.70 20.57 -32.42
CA GLN A 17 -5.39 21.44 -31.45
C GLN A 17 -6.35 20.66 -30.54
N GLU A 18 -6.93 19.57 -31.06
CA GLU A 18 -7.84 18.72 -30.32
C GLU A 18 -7.10 17.88 -29.27
N GLU A 19 -5.93 17.34 -29.63
CA GLU A 19 -5.06 16.64 -28.68
C GLU A 19 -4.56 17.58 -27.59
N LEU A 20 -4.11 18.79 -27.94
CA LEU A 20 -3.72 19.79 -26.92
C LEU A 20 -4.90 20.12 -26.00
N ALA A 21 -6.11 20.28 -26.54
CA ALA A 21 -7.29 20.56 -25.75
C ALA A 21 -7.61 19.41 -24.77
N ASN A 22 -7.51 18.16 -25.23
CA ASN A 22 -7.72 16.98 -24.38
C ASN A 22 -6.67 16.87 -23.27
N ILE A 23 -5.41 17.20 -23.56
CA ILE A 23 -4.31 17.17 -22.59
C ILE A 23 -4.49 18.23 -21.51
N ILE A 24 -4.87 19.45 -21.90
CA ILE A 24 -5.08 20.57 -20.98
C ILE A 24 -6.44 20.49 -20.27
N GLY A 25 -7.39 19.69 -20.78
CA GLY A 25 -8.72 19.52 -20.20
C GLY A 25 -9.71 20.63 -20.60
N VAL A 26 -9.55 21.20 -21.80
CA VAL A 26 -10.41 22.27 -22.34
C VAL A 26 -11.04 21.86 -23.66
N SER A 27 -11.96 22.69 -24.18
CA SER A 27 -12.53 22.43 -25.50
C SER A 27 -11.55 22.78 -26.62
N ARG A 28 -11.61 22.06 -27.75
CA ARG A 28 -10.85 22.38 -28.97
C ARG A 28 -11.02 23.83 -29.41
N GLN A 29 -12.22 24.38 -29.23
CA GLN A 29 -12.53 25.78 -29.55
C GLN A 29 -11.75 26.77 -28.67
N ALA A 30 -11.45 26.43 -27.41
CA ALA A 30 -10.66 27.27 -26.53
C ALA A 30 -9.21 27.40 -27.05
N VAL A 31 -8.57 26.27 -27.35
CA VAL A 31 -7.21 26.24 -27.92
C VAL A 31 -7.15 27.00 -29.24
N GLN A 32 -8.15 26.80 -30.13
CA GLN A 32 -8.23 27.54 -31.38
C GLN A 32 -8.29 29.06 -31.16
N LYS A 33 -9.09 29.52 -30.18
CA LYS A 33 -9.19 30.95 -29.87
C LYS A 33 -7.92 31.52 -29.21
N TRP A 34 -7.17 30.70 -28.49
CA TRP A 34 -5.89 31.10 -27.92
C TRP A 34 -4.83 31.26 -29.02
N GLU A 35 -4.74 30.30 -29.94
CA GLU A 35 -3.80 30.35 -31.07
C GLU A 35 -4.14 31.44 -32.11
N SER A 36 -5.39 31.91 -32.15
CA SER A 36 -5.80 33.04 -33.01
C SER A 36 -5.78 34.39 -32.31
N GLY A 37 -5.44 34.44 -31.01
CA GLY A 37 -5.49 35.67 -30.20
C GLY A 37 -6.89 36.19 -29.91
N ALA A 38 -7.95 35.43 -30.24
CA ALA A 38 -9.34 35.82 -30.01
C ALA A 38 -9.76 35.75 -28.53
N SER A 39 -9.00 35.03 -27.70
CA SER A 39 -9.18 35.00 -26.25
C SER A 39 -7.88 34.64 -25.54
N GLN A 40 -7.79 34.92 -24.25
CA GLN A 40 -6.64 34.53 -23.42
C GLN A 40 -7.00 33.34 -22.52
N PRO A 41 -6.06 32.39 -22.31
CA PRO A 41 -6.20 31.37 -21.27
C PRO A 41 -6.22 32.01 -19.87
N ASN A 42 -6.91 31.38 -18.93
CA ASN A 42 -6.80 31.75 -17.51
C ASN A 42 -5.46 31.25 -16.93
N ILE A 43 -5.19 31.62 -15.68
CA ILE A 43 -3.94 31.27 -14.98
C ILE A 43 -3.75 29.74 -14.94
N ASP A 44 -4.79 28.99 -14.61
CA ASP A 44 -4.71 27.52 -14.50
C ASP A 44 -4.33 26.87 -15.85
N ASN A 45 -4.91 27.35 -16.95
CA ASN A 45 -4.60 26.86 -18.29
C ASN A 45 -3.20 27.28 -18.74
N LEU A 46 -2.74 28.49 -18.38
CA LEU A 46 -1.36 28.93 -18.66
C LEU A 46 -0.34 28.03 -17.96
N VAL A 47 -0.58 27.69 -16.70
CA VAL A 47 0.26 26.76 -15.94
C VAL A 47 0.27 25.39 -16.62
N ALA A 48 -0.91 24.83 -16.92
CA ALA A 48 -1.02 23.53 -17.56
C ALA A 48 -0.30 23.47 -18.93
N ILE A 49 -0.38 24.54 -19.71
CA ILE A 49 0.35 24.66 -20.99
C ILE A 49 1.86 24.67 -20.75
N SER A 50 2.33 25.50 -19.81
CA SER A 50 3.76 25.62 -19.49
C SER A 50 4.36 24.29 -19.02
N GLU A 51 3.59 23.53 -18.24
CA GLU A 51 3.97 22.21 -17.71
C GLU A 51 4.03 21.16 -18.81
N TYR A 52 3.03 21.13 -19.68
CA TYR A 52 3.01 20.17 -20.78
C TYR A 52 4.18 20.35 -21.75
N PHE A 53 4.52 21.61 -22.07
CA PHE A 53 5.62 21.91 -22.99
C PHE A 53 7.00 21.93 -22.31
N GLY A 54 7.05 22.03 -20.98
CA GLY A 54 8.29 22.08 -20.20
C GLY A 54 9.00 23.42 -20.30
N VAL A 55 8.25 24.52 -20.41
CA VAL A 55 8.77 25.88 -20.57
C VAL A 55 8.36 26.77 -19.39
N THR A 56 9.09 27.86 -19.15
CA THR A 56 8.70 28.82 -18.11
C THR A 56 7.51 29.68 -18.57
N LEU A 57 6.74 30.20 -17.61
CA LEU A 57 5.67 31.16 -17.94
C LEU A 57 6.21 32.44 -18.57
N ASP A 58 7.40 32.90 -18.18
CA ASP A 58 8.04 34.06 -18.81
C ASP A 58 8.41 33.77 -20.28
N TYR A 59 8.95 32.59 -20.57
CA TYR A 59 9.18 32.16 -21.96
C TYR A 59 7.87 31.99 -22.73
N LEU A 60 6.78 31.58 -22.08
CA LEU A 60 5.48 31.42 -22.73
C LEU A 60 4.79 32.76 -23.01
N LEU A 61 4.94 33.74 -22.11
CA LEU A 61 4.22 35.03 -22.15
C LEU A 61 5.03 36.19 -22.72
N LYS A 62 6.35 36.26 -22.51
CA LYS A 62 7.21 37.38 -22.93
C LYS A 62 8.20 37.04 -24.04
N GLY A 63 8.77 35.84 -23.98
CA GLY A 63 9.61 35.28 -25.05
C GLY A 63 11.09 35.46 -24.73
N ASP A 64 11.36 35.92 -23.52
CA ASP A 64 12.67 35.97 -22.93
C ASP A 64 13.10 34.53 -22.65
N GLU A 65 14.03 34.01 -23.45
CA GLU A 65 14.88 32.94 -22.96
C GLU A 65 15.64 33.48 -21.75
N PRO A 66 15.83 32.71 -20.67
CA PRO A 66 16.76 33.11 -19.64
C PRO A 66 18.14 33.21 -20.30
N GLY A 67 18.55 34.44 -20.63
CA GLY A 67 19.93 34.75 -20.95
C GLY A 67 20.73 34.48 -19.68
N TRP A 68 21.31 33.30 -19.59
CA TRP A 68 22.32 33.03 -18.57
C TRP A 68 23.55 33.84 -18.95
N GLU A 69 23.62 35.10 -18.52
CA GLU A 69 24.93 35.72 -18.35
C GLU A 69 25.64 34.90 -17.27
N GLU A 70 26.63 34.12 -17.71
CA GLU A 70 27.64 33.44 -16.88
C GLU A 70 28.37 34.52 -16.06
N SER A 71 27.72 34.98 -15.00
CA SER A 71 28.39 35.71 -13.93
C SER A 71 28.83 34.67 -12.92
N ASP A 72 30.13 34.63 -12.67
CA ASP A 72 30.78 33.75 -11.69
C ASP A 72 30.21 34.02 -10.28
N ILE A 73 29.10 33.38 -9.94
CA ILE A 73 28.60 33.34 -8.57
C ILE A 73 29.28 32.13 -7.89
N PRO A 74 30.05 32.32 -6.80
CA PRO A 74 30.58 31.22 -6.03
C PRO A 74 29.45 30.29 -5.61
N PHE A 75 29.60 28.99 -5.87
CA PHE A 75 28.59 27.97 -5.53
C PHE A 75 28.53 27.79 -4.00
N GLU A 76 27.81 28.68 -3.33
CA GLU A 76 27.27 28.44 -1.99
C GLU A 76 25.91 27.74 -2.15
N ASP A 77 25.90 26.46 -1.76
CA ASP A 77 24.75 25.64 -1.35
C ASP A 77 23.38 26.12 -1.85
N THR A 78 23.00 25.70 -3.06
CA THR A 78 21.71 26.00 -3.70
C THR A 78 20.53 25.20 -3.10
N SER A 79 20.52 25.01 -1.79
CA SER A 79 19.40 24.42 -1.05
C SER A 79 18.13 25.30 -1.01
N GLN A 80 18.06 26.41 -1.76
CA GLN A 80 16.88 27.30 -1.81
C GLN A 80 16.36 27.71 -3.20
N VAL A 81 16.60 26.92 -4.26
CA VAL A 81 15.66 26.94 -5.39
C VAL A 81 14.49 26.02 -5.05
N ILE A 82 13.53 26.53 -4.26
CA ILE A 82 12.25 25.86 -4.04
C ILE A 82 11.44 26.01 -5.32
N CYS A 83 11.62 25.10 -6.28
CA CYS A 83 10.52 24.75 -7.16
C CYS A 83 9.38 24.32 -6.24
N ALA A 84 8.32 25.13 -6.10
CA ALA A 84 7.18 24.76 -5.27
C ALA A 84 6.73 23.35 -5.72
N PRO A 85 6.85 22.31 -4.87
CA PRO A 85 6.48 20.97 -5.28
C PRO A 85 4.99 21.01 -5.59
N TYR A 86 4.64 20.76 -6.85
CA TYR A 86 3.26 20.70 -7.32
C TYR A 86 2.46 19.87 -6.32
N ARG A 87 1.44 20.49 -5.70
CA ARG A 87 0.61 19.88 -4.66
C ARG A 87 -0.21 18.77 -5.32
N THR A 88 0.38 17.60 -5.49
CA THR A 88 -0.27 16.36 -5.92
C THR A 88 -1.07 15.85 -4.73
N HIS A 89 -2.16 16.56 -4.43
CA HIS A 89 -3.10 16.28 -3.36
C HIS A 89 -4.50 16.15 -3.96
N TYR A 90 -5.13 15.01 -3.73
CA TYR A 90 -6.48 14.71 -4.16
C TYR A 90 -7.33 14.37 -2.93
N GLU A 91 -8.41 15.10 -2.74
CA GLU A 91 -9.39 14.86 -1.68
C GLU A 91 -10.79 14.73 -2.27
N TYR A 92 -11.45 13.62 -1.98
CA TYR A 92 -12.84 13.37 -2.33
C TYR A 92 -13.59 12.88 -1.09
N LYS A 93 -14.75 13.48 -0.84
CA LYS A 93 -15.68 13.07 0.23
C LYS A 93 -17.07 12.87 -0.37
N SER A 94 -17.68 11.73 -0.09
CA SER A 94 -19.06 11.48 -0.48
C SER A 94 -20.03 12.37 0.29
N SER A 95 -21.10 12.82 -0.34
CA SER A 95 -22.20 13.56 0.30
C SER A 95 -23.02 12.69 1.25
N THR A 96 -23.15 11.39 0.95
CA THR A 96 -23.81 10.42 1.82
C THR A 96 -22.97 10.17 3.06
N THR A 97 -23.57 10.35 4.23
CA THR A 97 -22.94 10.06 5.53
C THR A 97 -23.69 8.94 6.25
N LEU A 98 -22.94 8.10 6.96
CA LEU A 98 -23.43 7.02 7.80
C LEU A 98 -22.73 7.13 9.17
N PHE A 99 -23.49 7.13 10.27
CA PHE A 99 -22.95 7.35 11.62
C PHE A 99 -22.11 8.64 11.76
N GLY A 100 -22.42 9.69 10.98
CA GLY A 100 -21.66 10.95 10.97
C GLY A 100 -20.31 10.88 10.25
N LEU A 101 -20.00 9.75 9.60
CA LEU A 101 -18.81 9.58 8.75
C LEU A 101 -19.23 9.54 7.27
N PRO A 102 -18.44 10.11 6.35
CA PRO A 102 -18.72 9.97 4.91
C PRO A 102 -18.63 8.49 4.51
N LEU A 103 -19.52 8.06 3.61
CA LEU A 103 -19.51 6.71 3.05
C LEU A 103 -18.16 6.40 2.40
N VAL A 104 -17.64 7.33 1.59
CA VAL A 104 -16.34 7.23 0.93
C VAL A 104 -15.53 8.49 1.20
N HIS A 105 -14.28 8.32 1.63
CA HIS A 105 -13.32 9.40 1.76
C HIS A 105 -11.98 8.97 1.17
N ILE A 106 -11.58 9.63 0.09
CA ILE A 106 -10.29 9.45 -0.57
C ILE A 106 -9.46 10.69 -0.24
N ASN A 107 -8.28 10.51 0.35
CA ASN A 107 -7.38 11.61 0.67
C ASN A 107 -5.94 11.15 0.44
N VAL A 108 -5.43 11.39 -0.76
CA VAL A 108 -4.15 10.87 -1.25
C VAL A 108 -3.26 12.03 -1.66
N GLY A 109 -1.97 11.92 -1.35
CA GLY A 109 -0.99 12.84 -1.94
C GLY A 109 0.43 12.34 -1.86
N ARG A 110 1.27 12.83 -2.78
CA ARG A 110 2.64 12.34 -3.00
C ARG A 110 3.59 12.66 -1.85
N PHE A 111 3.43 13.83 -1.24
CA PHE A 111 4.24 14.32 -0.12
C PHE A 111 3.32 14.79 1.02
N GLY A 112 3.27 14.05 2.12
CA GLY A 112 2.48 14.38 3.32
C GLY A 112 1.69 13.20 3.92
N LEU A 113 1.21 13.37 5.16
CA LEU A 113 0.35 12.42 5.86
C LEU A 113 -1.13 12.83 5.70
N TYR A 114 -1.68 12.58 4.52
CA TYR A 114 -3.08 12.86 4.22
C TYR A 114 -3.99 11.84 4.89
N ARG A 115 -4.95 12.34 5.68
CA ARG A 115 -5.81 11.51 6.52
C ARG A 115 -7.20 11.34 5.91
N ALA A 116 -7.53 10.11 5.54
CA ALA A 116 -8.87 9.70 5.13
C ALA A 116 -9.63 9.12 6.33
N ARG A 117 -10.90 9.52 6.50
CA ARG A 117 -11.83 9.04 7.52
C ARG A 117 -13.20 8.83 6.91
N GLY A 118 -13.72 7.61 6.94
CA GLY A 118 -15.02 7.26 6.35
C GLY A 118 -15.38 5.79 6.60
N ILE A 119 -16.51 5.32 6.06
CA ILE A 119 -16.81 3.89 6.06
C ILE A 119 -15.82 3.16 5.15
N ILE A 120 -15.62 3.69 3.94
CA ILE A 120 -14.56 3.30 3.01
C ILE A 120 -13.54 4.46 2.97
N ALA A 121 -12.34 4.21 3.47
CA ALA A 121 -11.27 5.20 3.55
C ALA A 121 -10.07 4.79 2.70
N VAL A 122 -9.62 5.67 1.79
CA VAL A 122 -8.43 5.45 0.95
C VAL A 122 -7.48 6.63 1.10
N GLY A 123 -6.25 6.39 1.54
CA GLY A 123 -5.30 7.49 1.75
C GLY A 123 -3.96 7.05 2.33
N ASN A 124 -3.03 7.99 2.51
CA ASN A 124 -1.74 7.69 3.14
C ASN A 124 -1.95 7.22 4.59
N VAL A 125 -2.86 7.90 5.31
CA VAL A 125 -3.36 7.48 6.62
C VAL A 125 -4.87 7.27 6.54
N ALA A 126 -5.34 6.03 6.58
CA ALA A 126 -6.75 5.69 6.43
C ALA A 126 -7.36 5.16 7.73
N THR A 127 -8.51 5.69 8.15
CA THR A 127 -9.28 5.18 9.29
C THR A 127 -10.73 4.95 8.88
N GLY A 128 -11.23 3.71 8.99
CA GLY A 128 -12.60 3.40 8.56
C GLY A 128 -13.08 2.00 8.88
N LEU A 129 -14.25 1.61 8.33
CA LEU A 129 -14.69 0.21 8.39
C LEU A 129 -13.84 -0.63 7.43
N VAL A 130 -13.67 -0.13 6.21
CA VAL A 130 -12.76 -0.63 5.19
C VAL A 130 -11.72 0.45 4.93
N SER A 131 -10.45 0.16 5.19
CA SER A 131 -9.37 1.14 5.06
C SER A 131 -8.24 0.63 4.17
N ILE A 132 -7.82 1.44 3.20
CA ILE A 132 -6.71 1.18 2.29
C ILE A 132 -5.70 2.31 2.43
N GLY A 133 -4.46 2.02 2.80
CA GLY A 133 -3.45 3.06 2.94
C GLY A 133 -2.04 2.59 3.29
N LEU A 134 -1.11 3.54 3.44
CA LEU A 134 0.23 3.21 3.96
C LEU A 134 0.12 2.84 5.45
N ILE A 135 -0.58 3.68 6.22
CA ILE A 135 -0.97 3.43 7.60
C ILE A 135 -2.49 3.32 7.62
N SER A 136 -3.03 2.16 7.97
CA SER A 136 -4.46 1.90 7.94
C SER A 136 -4.98 1.32 9.25
N ALA A 137 -6.17 1.76 9.65
CA ALA A 137 -6.86 1.27 10.84
C ALA A 137 -8.35 1.08 10.55
N GLY A 138 -8.86 -0.14 10.76
CA GLY A 138 -10.27 -0.43 10.50
C GLY A 138 -10.73 -1.84 10.85
N LEU A 139 -11.95 -2.20 10.45
CA LEU A 139 -12.41 -3.58 10.59
C LEU A 139 -11.72 -4.47 9.55
N LEU A 140 -11.77 -4.04 8.28
CA LEU A 140 -11.01 -4.59 7.16
C LEU A 140 -9.90 -3.60 6.80
N SER A 141 -8.66 -3.93 7.13
CA SER A 141 -7.55 -3.00 7.01
C SER A 141 -6.48 -3.53 6.05
N PHE A 142 -6.24 -2.78 4.98
CA PHE A 142 -5.23 -3.06 3.96
C PHE A 142 -4.18 -1.96 3.99
N GLY A 143 -2.92 -2.30 4.24
CA GLY A 143 -1.86 -1.29 4.19
C GLY A 143 -0.47 -1.80 4.50
N CYS A 144 0.54 -0.94 4.46
CA CYS A 144 1.88 -1.35 4.86
C CYS A 144 1.96 -1.57 6.39
N LEU A 145 1.41 -0.63 7.15
CA LEU A 145 1.20 -0.70 8.60
C LEU A 145 -0.31 -0.77 8.84
N SER A 146 -0.81 -1.95 9.17
CA SER A 146 -2.26 -2.22 9.22
C SER A 146 -2.71 -2.65 10.60
N LEU A 147 -3.76 -2.02 11.13
CA LEU A 147 -4.41 -2.39 12.40
C LEU A 147 -5.89 -2.67 12.17
N GLY A 148 -6.36 -3.88 12.48
CA GLY A 148 -7.79 -4.17 12.32
C GLY A 148 -8.28 -5.50 12.82
N LEU A 149 -9.56 -5.80 12.62
CA LEU A 149 -10.07 -7.16 12.91
C LEU A 149 -9.46 -8.14 11.90
N LEU A 150 -9.58 -7.81 10.61
CA LEU A 150 -8.89 -8.48 9.51
C LEU A 150 -7.85 -7.50 8.95
N ALA A 151 -6.58 -7.74 9.26
CA ALA A 151 -5.47 -6.87 8.87
C ALA A 151 -4.58 -7.58 7.84
N MET A 152 -4.33 -6.92 6.71
CA MET A 152 -3.39 -7.37 5.68
C MET A 152 -2.34 -6.29 5.42
N GLY A 153 -1.06 -6.65 5.49
CA GLY A 153 0.01 -5.68 5.30
C GLY A 153 1.44 -6.16 5.43
N ALA A 154 2.41 -5.25 5.33
CA ALA A 154 3.82 -5.61 5.60
C ALA A 154 4.01 -5.87 7.10
N ALA A 155 3.45 -5.01 7.94
CA ALA A 155 3.26 -5.21 9.38
C ALA A 155 1.78 -5.09 9.71
N ALA A 156 1.19 -6.18 10.19
CA ALA A 156 -0.25 -6.31 10.44
C ALA A 156 -0.52 -6.70 11.89
N LEU A 157 -1.42 -5.96 12.54
CA LEU A 157 -1.93 -6.27 13.89
C LEU A 157 -3.43 -6.46 13.82
N GLY A 158 -3.94 -7.58 14.31
CA GLY A 158 -5.38 -7.82 14.29
C GLY A 158 -5.90 -9.07 14.96
N LEU A 159 -7.17 -9.40 14.75
CA LEU A 159 -7.70 -10.72 15.15
C LEU A 159 -7.25 -11.78 14.16
N ALA A 160 -7.37 -11.51 12.85
CA ALA A 160 -6.68 -12.22 11.81
C ALA A 160 -5.69 -11.26 11.12
N ALA A 161 -4.41 -11.64 11.08
CA ALA A 161 -3.33 -10.85 10.51
C ALA A 161 -2.62 -11.62 9.41
N LEU A 162 -2.49 -11.01 8.23
CA LEU A 162 -1.74 -11.53 7.09
C LEU A 162 -0.64 -10.54 6.73
N GLY A 163 0.62 -10.96 6.74
CA GLY A 163 1.70 -10.03 6.41
C GLY A 163 3.12 -10.53 6.52
N GLY A 164 4.10 -9.65 6.30
CA GLY A 164 5.51 -9.96 6.57
C GLY A 164 5.75 -10.17 8.06
N ILE A 165 5.26 -9.24 8.87
CA ILE A 165 5.18 -9.30 10.33
C ILE A 165 3.70 -9.32 10.70
N ALA A 166 3.21 -10.43 11.23
CA ALA A 166 1.80 -10.67 11.54
C ALA A 166 1.62 -10.92 13.05
N LEU A 167 0.94 -9.99 13.72
CA LEU A 167 0.56 -10.09 15.14
C LEU A 167 -0.96 -10.26 15.22
N GLY A 168 -1.42 -11.51 15.19
CA GLY A 168 -2.82 -11.88 15.16
C GLY A 168 -3.30 -12.46 16.49
N ALA A 169 -4.24 -11.85 17.20
CA ALA A 169 -4.80 -12.42 18.43
C ALA A 169 -5.46 -13.79 18.20
N GLY A 170 -6.03 -14.01 17.02
CA GLY A 170 -6.57 -15.28 16.55
C GLY A 170 -5.62 -15.96 15.58
N ILE A 171 -5.72 -15.60 14.29
CA ILE A 171 -4.93 -16.24 13.23
C ILE A 171 -3.86 -15.26 12.75
N ALA A 172 -2.60 -15.70 12.70
CA ALA A 172 -1.50 -14.94 12.13
C ALA A 172 -0.83 -15.76 11.02
N ALA A 173 -0.75 -15.21 9.81
CA ALA A 173 0.03 -15.82 8.74
C ALA A 173 1.06 -14.84 8.16
N GLY A 174 2.33 -15.25 8.11
CA GLY A 174 3.38 -14.35 7.67
C GLY A 174 4.82 -14.84 7.73
N GLY A 175 5.78 -13.95 7.51
CA GLY A 175 7.20 -14.26 7.72
C GLY A 175 7.51 -14.46 9.21
N LEU A 176 7.19 -13.45 10.01
CA LEU A 176 7.12 -13.51 11.47
C LEU A 176 5.65 -13.54 11.89
N ALA A 177 5.18 -14.63 12.49
CA ALA A 177 3.78 -14.80 12.86
C ALA A 177 3.64 -15.08 14.36
N VAL A 178 2.84 -14.28 15.07
CA VAL A 178 2.49 -14.49 16.47
C VAL A 178 0.98 -14.50 16.62
N GLY A 179 0.41 -15.59 17.16
CA GLY A 179 -1.03 -15.67 17.39
C GLY A 179 -1.54 -16.93 18.06
N TRP A 180 -2.86 -17.07 18.18
CA TRP A 180 -3.45 -18.32 18.69
C TRP A 180 -3.18 -19.49 17.72
N LEU A 181 -3.36 -19.25 16.42
CA LEU A 181 -2.81 -20.06 15.33
C LEU A 181 -1.80 -19.21 14.55
N ALA A 182 -0.54 -19.62 14.54
CA ALA A 182 0.52 -18.96 13.79
C ALA A 182 1.01 -19.83 12.62
N ILE A 183 1.03 -19.29 11.40
CA ILE A 183 1.52 -19.97 10.19
C ILE A 183 2.60 -19.12 9.55
N GLY A 184 3.83 -19.61 9.40
CA GLY A 184 4.86 -18.73 8.84
C GLY A 184 6.28 -19.27 8.73
N GLY A 185 7.22 -18.36 8.46
CA GLY A 185 8.65 -18.68 8.54
C GLY A 185 9.07 -18.94 9.98
N LEU A 186 8.89 -17.94 10.84
CA LEU A 186 9.00 -18.03 12.30
C LEU A 186 7.59 -17.86 12.88
N ALA A 187 7.07 -18.92 13.48
CA ALA A 187 5.71 -18.98 14.01
C ALA A 187 5.74 -19.19 15.53
N LYS A 188 5.03 -18.36 16.29
CA LYS A 188 4.83 -18.51 17.74
C LYS A 188 3.34 -18.49 18.09
N GLY A 189 2.84 -19.52 18.76
CA GLY A 189 1.42 -19.54 19.13
C GLY A 189 0.97 -20.63 20.10
N VAL A 190 -0.34 -20.76 20.30
CA VAL A 190 -0.90 -21.96 20.96
C VAL A 190 -0.73 -23.15 20.02
N TYR A 191 -1.01 -22.91 18.74
CA TYR A 191 -0.74 -23.81 17.63
C TYR A 191 0.15 -23.08 16.62
N ALA A 192 1.23 -23.72 16.17
CA ALA A 192 2.16 -23.10 15.23
C ALA A 192 2.54 -24.06 14.10
N ALA A 193 2.59 -23.56 12.87
CA ALA A 193 3.06 -24.28 11.71
C ALA A 193 4.05 -23.42 10.91
N GLY A 194 5.23 -23.93 10.57
CA GLY A 194 6.21 -23.09 9.88
C GLY A 194 7.61 -23.66 9.70
N GLY A 195 8.53 -22.86 9.18
CA GLY A 195 9.95 -23.26 9.12
C GLY A 195 10.53 -23.49 10.52
N LEU A 196 10.34 -22.51 11.40
CA LEU A 196 10.66 -22.54 12.82
C LEU A 196 9.38 -22.29 13.62
N ALA A 197 8.85 -23.31 14.30
CA ALA A 197 7.57 -23.28 14.99
C ALA A 197 7.73 -23.45 16.50
N PHE A 198 7.30 -22.44 17.27
CA PHE A 198 7.18 -22.50 18.73
C PHE A 198 5.71 -22.54 19.12
N ALA A 199 5.24 -23.65 19.67
CA ALA A 199 3.85 -23.78 20.09
C ALA A 199 3.73 -24.25 21.54
N GLU A 200 2.70 -23.76 22.24
CA GLU A 200 2.35 -24.31 23.55
C GLU A 200 1.79 -25.74 23.43
N LYS A 201 0.91 -25.97 22.44
CA LYS A 201 0.22 -27.26 22.25
C LYS A 201 0.79 -28.08 21.11
N VAL A 202 0.66 -27.60 19.88
CA VAL A 202 1.06 -28.35 18.68
C VAL A 202 1.91 -27.48 17.78
N ALA A 203 3.14 -27.89 17.54
CA ALA A 203 4.10 -27.27 16.63
C ALA A 203 4.38 -28.22 15.46
N ALA A 204 4.32 -27.71 14.21
CA ALA A 204 4.66 -28.47 13.02
C ALA A 204 5.58 -27.72 12.05
N GLY A 205 6.55 -28.42 11.49
CA GLY A 205 7.35 -27.95 10.35
C GLY A 205 8.83 -28.30 10.48
N GLY A 206 9.75 -27.50 9.91
CA GLY A 206 11.16 -27.89 9.81
C GLY A 206 11.81 -28.11 11.18
N ALA A 207 11.80 -27.07 12.02
CA ALA A 207 12.16 -27.13 13.42
C ALA A 207 10.95 -26.79 14.29
N ALA A 208 10.51 -27.72 15.13
CA ALA A 208 9.27 -27.61 15.90
C ALA A 208 9.50 -27.83 17.40
N PHE A 209 9.04 -26.88 18.21
CA PHE A 209 9.18 -26.85 19.66
C PHE A 209 7.82 -26.69 20.31
N GLY A 210 7.36 -27.67 21.08
CA GLY A 210 6.07 -27.61 21.76
C GLY A 210 5.68 -28.90 22.48
N HIS A 211 4.49 -28.98 23.08
CA HIS A 211 4.08 -30.21 23.77
C HIS A 211 4.02 -31.40 22.80
N ILE A 212 3.36 -31.19 21.66
CA ILE A 212 3.42 -32.08 20.50
C ILE A 212 4.24 -31.37 19.41
N ALA A 213 5.35 -31.97 18.99
CA ALA A 213 6.22 -31.43 17.95
C ALA A 213 6.31 -32.40 16.76
N ILE A 214 6.10 -31.89 15.55
CA ILE A 214 6.09 -32.66 14.29
C ILE A 214 7.08 -31.98 13.33
N GLY A 215 8.08 -32.70 12.83
CA GLY A 215 9.10 -32.06 12.00
C GLY A 215 10.39 -32.82 11.75
N ASP A 216 11.42 -32.12 11.26
CA ASP A 216 12.76 -32.71 11.07
C ASP A 216 13.58 -32.63 12.36
N THR A 217 13.55 -31.46 13.00
CA THR A 217 14.14 -31.21 14.32
C THR A 217 13.03 -30.91 15.31
N VAL A 218 12.81 -31.79 16.29
CA VAL A 218 11.66 -31.71 17.19
C VAL A 218 12.06 -31.76 18.65
N GLU A 219 11.42 -30.94 19.47
CA GLU A 219 11.57 -30.96 20.92
C GLU A 219 10.19 -30.82 21.59
N GLY A 220 9.83 -31.79 22.43
CA GLY A 220 8.51 -31.85 23.04
C GLY A 220 8.27 -33.08 23.91
N ALA A 221 7.09 -33.14 24.54
CA ALA A 221 6.66 -34.31 25.30
C ALA A 221 6.28 -35.49 24.39
N VAL A 222 5.71 -35.18 23.22
CA VAL A 222 5.40 -36.13 22.16
C VAL A 222 6.00 -35.61 20.86
N THR A 223 6.90 -36.39 20.26
CA THR A 223 7.67 -35.97 19.08
C THR A 223 7.46 -36.91 17.91
N PHE A 224 7.22 -36.34 16.73
CA PHE A 224 7.15 -37.05 15.46
C PHE A 224 8.24 -36.50 14.54
N SER A 225 9.35 -37.23 14.44
CA SER A 225 10.51 -36.84 13.62
C SER A 225 10.59 -37.64 12.32
N ASN A 226 10.89 -37.01 11.19
CA ASN A 226 11.12 -37.69 9.91
C ASN A 226 12.58 -38.19 9.74
N HIS A 227 13.18 -38.74 10.81
CA HIS A 227 14.51 -39.32 10.72
C HIS A 227 14.41 -40.79 10.24
N ALA A 228 15.10 -41.10 9.14
CA ALA A 228 15.27 -42.43 8.55
C ALA A 228 14.14 -43.00 7.67
N GLY A 229 13.34 -42.14 6.99
CA GLY A 229 12.38 -42.59 5.98
C GLY A 229 11.16 -43.34 6.53
N ALA A 230 10.93 -43.26 7.84
CA ALA A 230 9.69 -43.68 8.45
C ALA A 230 8.61 -42.63 8.16
N GLU A 231 7.64 -42.96 7.32
CA GLU A 231 6.49 -42.08 7.06
C GLU A 231 5.76 -41.78 8.38
N ILE A 232 5.57 -40.49 8.66
CA ILE A 232 4.76 -40.03 9.78
C ILE A 232 3.32 -40.47 9.51
N SER A 233 2.84 -41.49 10.21
CA SER A 233 1.47 -41.96 10.02
C SER A 233 0.48 -40.90 10.49
N SER A 234 -0.27 -40.29 9.57
CA SER A 234 -1.29 -39.27 9.85
C SER A 234 -2.31 -39.72 10.91
N SER A 235 -2.55 -41.04 11.00
CA SER A 235 -3.45 -41.62 12.02
C SER A 235 -2.85 -41.57 13.43
N ALA A 236 -1.54 -41.79 13.56
CA ALA A 236 -0.80 -41.73 14.81
C ALA A 236 -0.67 -40.29 15.33
N VAL A 237 -0.40 -39.33 14.44
CA VAL A 237 -0.42 -37.90 14.78
C VAL A 237 -1.80 -37.49 15.27
N ARG A 238 -2.84 -37.88 14.53
CA ARG A 238 -4.22 -37.57 14.88
C ARG A 238 -4.63 -38.15 16.24
N SER A 239 -4.27 -39.41 16.53
CA SER A 239 -4.60 -40.04 17.81
C SER A 239 -3.86 -39.39 18.97
N ALA A 240 -2.57 -39.07 18.81
CA ALA A 240 -1.78 -38.38 19.83
C ALA A 240 -2.34 -36.99 20.14
N ILE A 241 -2.72 -36.21 19.12
CA ILE A 241 -3.33 -34.89 19.31
C ILE A 241 -4.66 -35.00 20.07
N LEU A 242 -5.52 -35.97 19.71
CA LEU A 242 -6.80 -36.18 20.39
C LEU A 242 -6.63 -36.66 21.84
N GLN A 243 -5.60 -37.45 22.11
CA GLN A 243 -5.29 -37.92 23.45
C GLN A 243 -4.81 -36.78 24.36
N ALA A 244 -3.94 -35.90 23.86
CA ALA A 244 -3.44 -34.76 24.63
C ALA A 244 -4.47 -33.61 24.73
N PHE A 245 -5.21 -33.36 23.65
CA PHE A 245 -6.10 -32.19 23.51
C PHE A 245 -7.48 -32.61 22.97
N PRO A 246 -8.36 -33.18 23.81
CA PRO A 246 -9.67 -33.70 23.36
C PRO A 246 -10.62 -32.61 22.85
N THR A 247 -10.40 -31.34 23.22
CA THR A 247 -11.23 -30.20 22.80
C THR A 247 -10.70 -29.47 21.56
N ILE A 248 -9.77 -30.06 20.81
CA ILE A 248 -9.21 -29.40 19.61
C ILE A 248 -10.26 -29.24 18.50
N PRO A 249 -10.32 -28.09 17.80
CA PRO A 249 -11.21 -27.91 16.65
C PRO A 249 -10.89 -28.90 15.52
N ARG A 250 -11.92 -29.50 14.91
CA ARG A 250 -11.76 -30.53 13.87
C ARG A 250 -10.93 -30.08 12.67
N TRP A 251 -11.12 -28.84 12.21
CA TRP A 251 -10.38 -28.29 11.07
C TRP A 251 -8.88 -28.17 11.37
N LEU A 252 -8.53 -27.88 12.62
CA LEU A 252 -7.15 -27.76 13.08
C LEU A 252 -6.49 -29.15 13.20
N LEU A 253 -7.25 -30.13 13.69
CA LEU A 253 -6.81 -31.52 13.70
C LEU A 253 -6.50 -32.00 12.28
N THR A 254 -7.37 -31.72 11.31
CA THR A 254 -7.14 -32.07 9.90
C THR A 254 -5.85 -31.41 9.39
N LEU A 255 -5.68 -30.11 9.66
CA LEU A 255 -4.49 -29.35 9.26
C LEU A 255 -3.20 -30.01 9.78
N PHE A 256 -3.12 -30.32 11.07
CA PHE A 256 -1.91 -30.90 11.66
C PHE A 256 -1.70 -32.39 11.32
N SER A 257 -2.78 -33.14 11.06
CA SER A 257 -2.67 -34.54 10.65
C SER A 257 -2.23 -34.72 9.18
N SER A 258 -2.28 -33.66 8.37
CA SER A 258 -1.85 -33.68 6.97
C SER A 258 -0.40 -33.26 6.74
N PHE A 259 0.33 -32.89 7.80
CA PHE A 259 1.78 -32.61 7.72
C PHE A 259 2.60 -33.90 7.64
#